data_AF-A0A517IAF7-F1
#
_entry.id   AF-A0A517IAF7-F1
#
_cell.length_a   1.000
_cell.length_b   1.000
_cell.length_c   1.000
_cell.angle_alpha   90.00
_cell.angle_beta   90.00
_cell.angle_gamma   90.00
#
_symmetry.space_group_name_H-M   'P 1'
#
loop_
_entity.id
_entity.type
_entity.pdbx_description
1 polymer ?
#
loop_
_entity_poly.entity_id
_entity_poly.type
_entity_poly.pdbx_seq_one_letter_code
_entity_poly.pdbx_strand_id
1 'polypeptide(L)' 'MRQVPDFPEYVERTEPIRQRGQEKLAFAVDESGIEWTVRDVIEELGLLVDGKATMNFEEFIEGIREQGRRLQRGV' A
#
# COMPACT_ATOMS: atom_id res chain seq x y z
N MET A 1 -28.63 -9.46 37.79
CA MET A 1 -27.50 -8.50 37.72
C MET A 1 -26.39 -9.15 36.90
N ARG A 2 -26.02 -8.59 35.75
CA ARG A 2 -24.82 -9.05 35.01
C ARG A 2 -23.60 -8.64 35.82
N GLN A 3 -22.81 -9.59 36.30
CA GLN A 3 -21.53 -9.31 36.93
C GLN A 3 -20.64 -8.66 35.86
N VAL A 4 -20.23 -7.42 36.12
CA VAL A 4 -19.20 -6.76 35.32
C VAL A 4 -17.90 -7.50 35.63
N PRO A 5 -17.25 -8.15 34.63
CA PRO A 5 -15.98 -8.82 34.87
C PRO A 5 -15.01 -7.84 35.51
N ASP A 6 -14.23 -8.29 36.49
CA ASP A 6 -13.20 -7.44 37.07
C ASP A 6 -12.26 -7.00 35.95
N PHE A 7 -12.25 -5.69 35.70
CA PHE A 7 -11.69 -5.10 34.50
C PHE A 7 -10.19 -5.46 34.32
N PRO A 8 -9.36 -5.50 35.39
CA PRO A 8 -7.97 -5.91 35.29
C PRO A 8 -7.78 -7.38 34.90
N GLU A 9 -8.45 -8.31 35.60
CA GLU A 9 -8.30 -9.75 35.37
C GLU A 9 -8.86 -10.17 33.99
N TYR A 10 -9.95 -9.52 33.56
CA TYR A 10 -10.52 -9.71 32.24
C TYR A 10 -9.57 -9.24 31.12
N VAL A 11 -8.91 -8.09 31.30
CA VAL A 11 -7.92 -7.57 30.35
C VAL A 11 -6.73 -8.51 30.28
N GLU A 12 -6.13 -8.91 31.41
CA GLU A 12 -4.99 -9.85 31.42
C GLU A 12 -5.31 -11.17 30.72
N ARG A 13 -6.53 -11.70 30.93
CA ARG A 13 -6.96 -12.94 30.28
C ARG A 13 -7.18 -12.81 28.78
N THR A 14 -7.64 -11.64 28.32
CA THR A 14 -7.99 -11.41 26.90
C THR A 14 -6.85 -10.84 26.07
N GLU A 15 -5.82 -10.28 26.73
CA GLU A 15 -4.66 -9.67 26.10
C GLU A 15 -3.88 -10.62 25.17
N PRO A 16 -3.64 -11.90 25.49
CA PRO A 16 -2.99 -12.85 24.57
C PRO A 16 -3.83 -13.18 23.33
N ILE A 17 -5.16 -13.03 23.40
CA ILE A 17 -6.05 -13.23 22.25
C ILE A 17 -6.01 -11.98 21.37
N ARG A 18 -6.00 -10.79 21.98
CA ARG A 18 -5.85 -9.51 21.29
C ARG A 18 -4.53 -9.44 20.52
N GLN A 19 -3.42 -9.84 21.15
CA GLN A 19 -2.10 -9.86 20.51
C GLN A 19 -2.05 -10.82 19.31
N ARG A 20 -2.56 -12.04 19.44
CA ARG A 20 -2.67 -13.01 18.32
C ARG A 20 -3.55 -12.51 17.17
N GLY A 21 -4.60 -11.74 17.47
CA GLY A 21 -5.42 -11.07 16.45
C GLY A 21 -4.67 -9.96 15.70
N GLN A 22 -3.78 -9.25 16.39
CA GLN A 22 -2.94 -8.21 15.79
C GLN A 22 -1.80 -8.76 14.93
N GLU A 23 -1.23 -9.92 15.28
CA GLU A 23 -0.22 -10.59 14.45
C GLU A 23 -0.76 -10.84 13.03
N LYS A 24 -2.00 -11.31 12.88
CA LYS A 24 -2.64 -11.50 11.57
C LYS A 24 -2.83 -10.21 10.77
N LEU A 25 -3.00 -9.06 11.44
CA LEU A 25 -3.12 -7.75 10.78
C LEU A 25 -1.76 -7.21 10.33
N ALA A 26 -0.67 -7.56 11.04
CA ALA A 26 0.68 -7.15 10.68
C ALA A 26 1.20 -7.79 9.38
N PHE A 27 0.70 -8.98 9.02
CA PHE A 27 1.06 -9.67 7.77
C PHE A 27 0.32 -9.17 6.52
N ALA A 28 -0.71 -8.32 6.67
CA ALA A 28 -1.37 -7.67 5.53
C ALA A 28 -0.60 -6.45 4.99
N VAL A 29 0.57 -6.15 5.56
CA VAL A 29 1.39 -4.98 5.21
C VAL A 29 2.24 -5.21 3.94
N ASP A 30 2.39 -6.44 3.46
CA ASP A 30 3.27 -6.78 2.34
C ASP A 30 2.66 -6.53 0.94
N GLU A 31 1.35 -6.27 0.83
CA GLU A 31 0.72 -5.84 -0.43
C GLU A 31 0.82 -4.33 -0.67
N SER A 32 1.29 -3.57 0.33
CA SER A 32 1.45 -2.12 0.21
C SER A 32 2.42 -1.76 -0.89
N GLY A 33 3.54 -2.47 -1.05
CA GLY A 33 4.56 -2.18 -2.07
C GLY A 33 3.96 -2.02 -3.46
N ILE A 34 3.13 -2.98 -3.89
CA ILE A 34 2.44 -2.96 -5.19
C ILE A 34 1.45 -1.80 -5.29
N GLU A 35 0.69 -1.51 -4.24
CA GLU A 35 -0.24 -0.38 -4.20
C GLU A 35 0.50 0.96 -4.38
N TRP A 36 1.65 1.12 -3.73
CA TRP A 36 2.54 2.27 -3.89
C TRP A 36 3.10 2.35 -5.32
N THR A 37 3.59 1.24 -5.89
CA THR A 37 4.09 1.19 -7.27
C THR A 37 3.05 1.65 -8.29
N VAL A 38 1.81 1.16 -8.16
CA VAL A 38 0.74 1.48 -9.09
C VAL A 38 0.33 2.95 -8.96
N ARG A 39 0.26 3.47 -7.74
CA ARG A 39 -0.08 4.88 -7.49
C ARG A 39 0.96 5.83 -8.10
N ASP A 40 2.24 5.56 -7.87
CA ASP A 40 3.34 6.38 -8.39
C ASP A 40 3.36 6.35 -9.93
N VAL A 41 3.14 5.18 -10.52
CA VAL A 41 3.05 5.03 -11.98
C VAL A 41 1.89 5.84 -12.55
N ILE A 42 0.72 5.84 -11.92
CA ILE A 42 -0.43 6.63 -12.38
C ILE A 42 -0.12 8.13 -12.33
N GLU A 43 0.50 8.60 -11.24
CA GLU A 43 0.86 10.02 -11.09
C GLU A 43 1.87 10.45 -12.16
N GLU A 44 2.92 9.65 -12.39
CA GLU A 44 3.92 9.95 -13.42
C GLU A 44 3.36 9.87 -14.85
N LEU A 45 2.45 8.94 -15.12
CA LEU A 45 1.72 8.93 -16.40
C LEU A 45 0.89 10.20 -16.60
N GLY A 46 0.27 10.72 -15.54
CA GLY A 46 -0.41 12.01 -15.55
C GLY A 46 0.53 13.15 -15.97
N LEU A 47 1.69 13.24 -15.33
CA LEU A 47 2.71 14.25 -15.65
C LEU A 47 3.22 14.15 -17.10
N LEU A 48 3.41 12.93 -17.62
CA LEU A 48 3.81 12.70 -19.01
C LEU A 48 2.73 13.18 -19.99
N VAL A 49 1.45 12.96 -19.69
CA VAL A 49 0.33 13.41 -20.51
C VAL A 49 0.21 14.93 -20.48
N ASP A 50 0.31 15.55 -19.30
CA ASP A 50 0.23 17.00 -19.13
C ASP A 50 1.40 17.73 -19.82
N GLY A 51 2.61 17.15 -19.75
CA GLY A 51 3.82 17.68 -20.37
C GLY A 51 3.95 17.37 -21.87
N LYS A 52 3.08 16.53 -22.45
CA LYS A 52 3.21 16.03 -23.83
C LYS A 52 3.31 17.15 -24.87
N ALA A 53 2.64 18.27 -24.66
CA ALA A 53 2.64 19.40 -25.59
C ALA A 53 4.01 20.11 -25.69
N THR A 54 4.85 20.00 -24.66
CA THR A 54 6.17 20.66 -24.56
C THR A 54 7.34 19.68 -24.61
N MET A 55 7.07 18.38 -24.57
CA MET A 55 8.07 17.31 -24.54
C MET A 55 8.38 16.81 -25.95
N ASN A 56 9.60 16.33 -26.17
CA ASN A 56 9.91 15.67 -27.43
C ASN A 56 9.24 14.28 -27.50
N PHE A 57 8.96 13.81 -28.71
CA PHE A 57 8.21 12.56 -28.89
C PHE A 57 8.96 11.33 -28.37
N GLU A 58 10.29 11.29 -28.49
CA GLU A 58 11.11 10.16 -28.04
C GLU A 58 11.16 10.06 -26.51
N GLU A 59 11.28 11.20 -25.83
CA GLU A 59 11.21 11.34 -24.37
C GLU A 59 9.85 10.89 -23.85
N PHE A 60 8.76 11.31 -24.50
CA PHE A 60 7.42 10.87 -24.13
C PHE A 60 7.27 9.35 -24.23
N ILE A 61 7.71 8.76 -25.35
CA ILE A 61 7.65 7.31 -25.57
C ILE A 61 8.52 6.55 -24.57
N GLU A 62 9.73 7.04 -24.28
CA GLU A 62 10.60 6.38 -23.31
C GLU A 62 10.05 6.49 -21.89
N GLY A 63 9.44 7.61 -21.52
CA GLY A 63 8.71 7.78 -20.26
C GLY A 63 7.59 6.76 -20.09
N ILE A 64 6.74 6.58 -21.11
CA ILE A 64 5.67 5.56 -21.10
C ILE A 64 6.25 4.14 -20.96
N ARG A 65 7.34 3.83 -21.69
CA ARG A 65 7.99 2.52 -21.61
C ARG A 65 8.55 2.22 -20.22
N GLU A 66 9.14 3.22 -19.57
CA GLU A 66 9.68 3.05 -18.23
C GLU A 66 8.59 2.73 -17.20
N GLN A 67 7.44 3.41 -17.28
CA GLN A 67 6.29 3.06 -16.43
C GLN A 67 5.81 1.63 -16.66
N GLY A 68 5.80 1.17 -17.91
CA GLY A 68 5.53 -0.23 -18.25
C GLY A 68 6.53 -1.21 -17.64
N ARG A 69 7.83 -0.87 -17.63
CA ARG A 69 8.87 -1.69 -16.99
C ARG A 69 8.69 -1.76 -15.46
N ARG A 70 8.33 -0.65 -14.82
CA ARG A 70 8.08 -0.60 -13.37
C ARG A 70 6.94 -1.53 -12.95
N LEU A 71 5.82 -1.49 -13.68
CA LEU A 71 4.69 -2.38 -13.45
C LEU A 71 5.03 -3.86 -13.67
N GLN A 72 5.90 -4.17 -14.63
CA GLN A 72 6.35 -5.56 -14.88
C GLN A 72 7.34 -6.08 -13.85
N ARG A 73 8.12 -5.20 -13.23
CA ARG A 73 9.14 -5.57 -12.25
C ARG A 73 8.59 -5.73 -10.83
N GLY A 74 7.40 -5.20 -10.53
CA GLY A 74 6.75 -5.34 -9.23
C GLY A 74 7.63 -4.83 -8.08
N VAL A 75 8.23 -3.64 -8.27
CA VAL A 75 9.09 -2.98 -7.26
C VAL A 75 8.24 -2.12 -6.35
#